data_AF-B0JX26-F1
#
_entry.id   AF-B0JX26-F1
#
_cell.length_a   1.000
_cell.length_b   1.000
_cell.length_c   1.000
_cell.angle_alpha   90.00
_cell.angle_beta   90.00
_cell.angle_gamma   90.00
#
_symmetry.space_group_name_H-M   'P 1'
#
loop_
_entity.id
_entity.type
_entity.pdbx_description
1 polymer ?
#
loop_
_entity_poly.entity_id
_entity_poly.type
_entity_poly.pdbx_seq_one_letter_code
_entity_poly.pdbx_strand_id
1 'polypeptide(L)' 'MGDNKTLASTVQANMERLGIAQAAFFLRETASQPLNYLEIKDQLFGEMKATDIYAQIKGGYD' A
#
# COMPACT_ATOMS: atom_id res chain seq x y z
N MET A 1 7.13 -16.06 7.21
CA MET A 1 6.71 -15.94 5.79
C MET A 1 5.20 -15.77 5.60
N GLY A 2 4.35 -16.06 6.61
CA GLY A 2 2.88 -15.93 6.49
C GLY A 2 2.30 -14.51 6.61
N ASP A 3 3.02 -13.59 7.26
CA ASP A 3 2.44 -12.30 7.67
C ASP A 3 2.55 -11.20 6.58
N ASN A 4 3.72 -11.04 5.94
CA ASN A 4 3.92 -9.96 4.95
C ASN A 4 3.05 -10.11 3.70
N LYS A 5 2.88 -11.32 3.17
CA LYS A 5 2.09 -11.57 1.95
C LYS A 5 0.59 -11.30 2.18
N THR A 6 0.09 -11.66 3.37
CA THR A 6 -1.30 -11.40 3.79
C THR A 6 -1.54 -9.90 4.01
N LEU A 7 -0.54 -9.21 4.56
CA LEU A 7 -0.62 -7.77 4.77
C LEU A 7 -0.59 -6.99 3.44
N ALA A 8 0.31 -7.36 2.52
CA ALA A 8 0.40 -6.73 1.20
C ALA A 8 -0.90 -6.88 0.39
N SER A 9 -1.50 -8.08 0.39
CA SER A 9 -2.79 -8.30 -0.29
C SER A 9 -3.95 -7.55 0.38
N THR A 10 -3.92 -7.36 1.70
CA THR A 10 -4.89 -6.51 2.41
C THR A 10 -4.71 -5.03 2.07
N VAL A 11 -3.47 -4.56 2.00
CA VAL A 11 -3.16 -3.17 1.61
C VAL A 11 -3.55 -2.91 0.16
N GLN A 12 -3.30 -3.86 -0.74
CA GLN A 12 -3.73 -3.76 -2.14
C GLN A 12 -5.26 -3.69 -2.26
N ALA A 13 -5.99 -4.55 -1.54
CA ALA A 13 -7.45 -4.48 -1.49
C ALA A 13 -7.97 -3.14 -0.92
N ASN A 14 -7.24 -2.55 0.04
CA ASN A 14 -7.54 -1.22 0.55
C ASN A 14 -7.21 -0.13 -0.48
N MET A 15 -6.12 -0.24 -1.24
CA MET A 15 -5.81 0.73 -2.32
C MET A 15 -6.92 0.75 -3.36
N GLU A 16 -7.44 -0.41 -3.76
CA GLU A 16 -8.52 -0.54 -4.75
C GLU A 16 -9.86 0.01 -4.23
N ARG A 17 -10.15 -0.12 -2.93
CA ARG A 17 -11.43 0.29 -2.33
C ARG A 17 -11.46 1.71 -1.80
N LEU A 18 -10.34 2.18 -1.28
CA LEU A 18 -10.22 3.37 -0.43
C LEU A 18 -9.20 4.39 -0.95
N GLY A 19 -8.43 4.01 -1.99
CA GLY A 19 -7.36 4.82 -2.56
C GLY A 19 -6.02 4.68 -1.82
N ILE A 20 -4.95 5.09 -2.51
CA ILE A 20 -3.56 4.96 -2.04
C ILE A 20 -3.34 5.61 -0.67
N ALA A 21 -3.96 6.77 -0.42
CA ALA A 21 -3.76 7.51 0.83
C ALA A 21 -4.26 6.72 2.05
N GLN A 22 -5.46 6.16 1.98
CA GLN A 22 -6.06 5.42 3.09
C GLN A 22 -5.35 4.08 3.32
N ALA A 23 -4.89 3.42 2.25
CA ALA A 23 -4.08 2.22 2.34
C ALA A 23 -2.70 2.47 2.99
N ALA A 24 -2.07 3.62 2.71
CA ALA A 24 -0.82 4.02 3.36
C ALA A 24 -1.00 4.30 4.86
N PHE A 25 -2.13 4.90 5.26
CA PHE A 25 -2.49 5.07 6.68
C PHE A 25 -2.69 3.72 7.38
N PHE A 26 -3.43 2.80 6.77
CA PHE A 26 -3.62 1.45 7.30
C PHE A 26 -2.28 0.73 7.54
N LEU A 27 -1.35 0.82 6.58
CA LEU A 27 0.01 0.29 6.71
C LEU A 27 0.74 0.87 7.92
N ARG A 28 0.66 2.19 8.12
CA ARG A 28 1.31 2.90 9.22
C ARG A 28 0.74 2.50 10.59
N GLU A 29 -0.58 2.33 10.70
CA GLU A 29 -1.23 1.96 11.96
C GLU A 29 -1.08 0.47 12.31
N THR A 30 -1.03 -0.40 11.30
CA THR A 30 -0.84 -1.85 11.49
C THR A 30 0.63 -2.27 11.63
N ALA A 31 1.58 -1.37 11.33
CA ALA A 31 3.02 -1.58 11.52
C ALA A 31 3.49 -1.64 12.98
N SER A 32 2.56 -1.76 13.95
CA SER A 32 2.89 -2.15 15.33
C SER A 32 3.50 -3.56 15.42
N GLN A 33 3.39 -4.36 14.36
CA GLN A 33 4.08 -5.64 14.21
C GLN A 33 5.44 -5.47 13.49
N PRO A 34 6.45 -6.30 13.78
CA PRO A 34 7.74 -6.26 13.10
C PRO A 34 7.59 -6.66 11.63
N LEU A 35 7.31 -5.69 10.77
CA LEU A 35 7.10 -5.87 9.35
C LEU A 35 8.35 -5.49 8.55
N ASN A 36 8.60 -6.23 7.47
CA ASN A 36 9.62 -5.86 6.50
C ASN A 36 9.04 -4.83 5.53
N TYR A 37 9.16 -3.55 5.89
CA TYR A 37 8.62 -2.42 5.12
C TYR A 37 9.13 -2.39 3.67
N LEU A 38 10.38 -2.76 3.44
CA LEU A 38 10.98 -2.75 2.10
C LEU A 38 10.35 -3.81 1.20
N GLU A 39 10.11 -5.01 1.73
CA GLU A 39 9.46 -6.10 1.00
C GLU A 39 8.01 -5.77 0.65
N ILE A 40 7.26 -5.17 1.58
CA ILE A 40 5.87 -4.78 1.36
C ILE A 40 5.79 -3.63 0.34
N LYS A 41 6.67 -2.63 0.46
CA LYS A 41 6.75 -1.54 -0.52
C LYS A 41 7.04 -2.07 -1.92
N ASP A 42 7.95 -3.02 -2.04
CA ASP A 42 8.30 -3.63 -3.33
C ASP A 42 7.13 -4.43 -3.92
N GLN A 43 6.42 -5.20 -3.09
CA GLN A 43 5.21 -5.92 -3.51
C GLN A 43 4.07 -5.01 -3.97
N LEU A 44 3.93 -3.83 -3.37
CA LEU A 44 2.82 -2.91 -3.66
C LEU A 44 3.13 -1.94 -4.81
N PHE A 45 4.37 -1.48 -4.90
CA PHE A 45 4.75 -0.36 -5.75
C PHE A 45 5.95 -0.64 -6.65
N GLY A 46 6.58 -1.81 -6.56
CA GLY A 46 7.80 -2.13 -7.32
C GLY A 46 7.64 -2.00 -8.83
N GLU A 47 6.43 -2.23 -9.34
CA GLU A 47 6.09 -2.11 -10.76
C GLU A 47 5.45 -0.74 -11.13
N MET A 48 5.12 0.10 -10.14
CA MET A 48 4.47 1.39 -10.38
C MET A 48 5.51 2.49 -10.58
N LYS A 49 5.32 3.34 -11.60
CA LYS A 49 6.14 4.55 -11.72
C LYS A 49 5.66 5.60 -10.71
N ALA A 50 6.59 6.44 -10.26
CA ALA A 50 6.27 7.55 -9.36
C ALA A 50 5.17 8.48 -9.92
N THR A 51 5.10 8.63 -11.25
CA THR A 51 4.04 9.37 -11.95
C THR A 51 2.66 8.74 -11.79
N ASP A 52 2.59 7.41 -11.78
CA ASP A 52 1.33 6.66 -11.65
C ASP A 52 0.81 6.76 -10.22
N ILE A 53 1.72 6.66 -9.25
CA ILE A 53 1.41 6.89 -7.83
C ILE A 53 0.90 8.32 -7.62
N TYR A 54 1.58 9.31 -8.20
CA TYR A 54 1.15 10.71 -8.12
C TYR A 54 -0.23 10.95 -8.76
N ALA A 55 -0.48 10.35 -9.93
CA ALA A 55 -1.77 10.45 -10.60
C ALA A 55 -2.91 9.85 -9.76
N GLN A 56 -2.69 8.70 -9.12
CA GLN A 56 -3.68 8.09 -8.23
C GLN A 56 -3.92 8.90 -6.96
N ILE A 57 -2.90 9.53 -6.39
CA ILE A 57 -3.07 10.45 -5.24
C ILE A 57 -3.86 11.69 -5.64
N LYS A 58 -3.57 12.25 -6.83
CA LYS A 58 -4.20 13.48 -7.32
C LYS A 58 -5.62 13.26 -7.84
N GLY A 59 -5.91 12.10 -8.41
CA GLY A 59 -7.23 11.74 -8.99
C GLY A 59 -8.22 11.13 -7.99
N GLY A 60 -7.87 11.07 -6.69
CA GLY A 60 -8.72 10.49 -5.64
C GLY A 60 -9.85 11.39 -5.13
N TYR A 61 -10.23 12.44 -5.86
CA TYR A 61 -11.40 13.28 -5.58
C TYR A 61 -12.10 13.61 -6.90
N ASP A 62 -13.18 12.87 -7.17
CA ASP A 62 -14.35 13.30 -7.94
C ASP A 62 -15.59 13.02 -7.08
#